data_AF-A0A3L6LUP9-F1
#
_entry.id   AF-A0A3L6LUP9-F1
#
_cell.length_a   1.000
_cell.length_b   1.000
_cell.length_c   1.000
_cell.angle_alpha   90.00
_cell.angle_beta   90.00
_cell.angle_gamma   90.00
#
_symmetry.space_group_name_H-M   'P 1'
#
loop_
_entity.id
_entity.type
_entity.pdbx_description
1 polymer ?
#
loop_
_entity_poly.entity_id
_entity_poly.type
_entity_poly.pdbx_seq_one_letter_code
_entity_poly.pdbx_strand_id
1 'polypeptide(L)' 'MNDKKENTCDQCRYFRAADALTGNCHRFPPSFAGDSSPRETHHWRFPMVSSHAWCGEFLPVWQDQISSIGATI' A
#
# COMPACT_ATOMS: atom_id res chain seq x y z
N MET A 1 -19.52 10.48 -16.58
CA MET A 1 -18.96 10.85 -15.27
C MET A 1 -17.57 10.26 -15.21
N ASN A 2 -16.53 11.09 -15.14
CA ASN A 2 -15.15 10.60 -15.06
C ASN A 2 -14.95 9.97 -13.68
N ASP A 3 -14.87 8.63 -13.65
CA ASP A 3 -14.46 7.82 -12.50
C ASP A 3 -13.01 8.20 -12.16
N LYS A 4 -12.84 9.27 -11.36
CA LYS A 4 -11.54 9.58 -10.78
C LYS A 4 -11.30 8.52 -9.72
N LYS A 5 -10.67 7.40 -10.11
CA LYS A 5 -10.07 6.50 -9.13
C LYS A 5 -9.20 7.34 -8.20
N GLU A 6 -9.62 7.44 -6.95
CA GLU A 6 -8.87 8.17 -5.94
C GLU A 6 -7.56 7.42 -5.73
N ASN A 7 -6.45 8.14 -5.88
CA ASN A 7 -5.10 7.58 -5.75
C ASN A 7 -4.78 7.36 -4.26
N THR A 8 -5.44 6.40 -3.64
CA THR A 8 -5.28 6.06 -2.22
C THR A 8 -4.23 4.98 -2.01
N CYS A 9 -3.73 4.88 -0.78
CA CYS A 9 -2.78 3.85 -0.38
C CYS A 9 -3.34 2.44 -0.65
N ASP A 10 -4.62 2.18 -0.42
CA ASP A 10 -5.27 0.88 -0.67
C ASP A 10 -5.04 0.35 -2.10
N GLN A 11 -5.00 1.24 -3.09
CA GLN A 11 -4.82 0.89 -4.51
C GLN A 11 -3.34 0.96 -4.95
N CYS A 12 -2.43 1.32 -4.05
CA CYS A 12 -1.01 1.53 -4.33
C CYS A 12 -0.23 0.22 -4.22
N ARG A 13 0.66 -0.06 -5.19
CA ARG A 13 1.51 -1.28 -5.20
C ARG A 13 2.41 -1.45 -3.97
N TYR A 14 2.68 -0.36 -3.25
CA TYR A 14 3.54 -0.37 -2.07
C TYR A 14 2.76 -0.67 -0.78
N PHE A 15 1.44 -0.61 -0.80
CA PHE A 15 0.64 -0.81 0.39
C PHE A 15 0.42 -2.30 0.67
N ARG A 16 0.57 -2.66 1.95
CA ARG A 16 0.26 -3.99 2.48
C ARG A 16 -0.70 -3.81 3.65
N ALA A 17 -1.94 -4.26 3.51
CA ALA A 17 -2.94 -4.14 4.56
C ALA A 17 -2.48 -4.86 5.83
N ALA A 18 -2.59 -4.18 6.98
CA ALA A 18 -2.38 -4.75 8.30
C ALA A 18 -3.72 -4.98 9.01
N ASP A 19 -4.70 -4.10 8.76
CA ASP A 19 -6.08 -4.18 9.20
C ASP A 19 -7.02 -3.51 8.18
N ALA A 20 -8.28 -3.30 8.55
CA ALA A 20 -9.31 -2.75 7.66
C ALA A 20 -9.08 -1.27 7.28
N LEU A 21 -8.37 -0.49 8.11
CA LEU A 21 -8.18 0.95 7.91
C LEU A 21 -6.71 1.34 7.76
N THR A 22 -5.78 0.47 8.15
CA THR A 22 -4.35 0.76 8.09
C THR A 22 -3.53 -0.36 7.47
N GLY A 23 -2.36 0.01 6.98
CA GLY A 23 -1.39 -0.92 6.42
C GLY A 23 0.00 -0.32 6.38
N ASN A 24 0.95 -1.14 5.97
CA ASN A 24 2.35 -0.78 5.87
C ASN A 24 2.65 -0.26 4.46
N CYS A 25 3.40 0.84 4.37
CA CYS A 25 3.92 1.38 3.13
C CYS A 25 5.34 0.86 2.88
N HIS A 26 5.50 0.02 1.86
CA HIS A 26 6.77 -0.60 1.46
C HIS A 26 7.56 0.23 0.44
N ARG A 27 7.19 1.50 0.25
CA ARG A 27 7.96 2.42 -0.60
C ARG A 27 9.35 2.67 0.00
N PHE A 28 9.43 2.70 1.33
CA PHE A 28 10.67 2.89 2.06
C PHE A 28 11.06 1.59 2.77
N PRO A 29 12.37 1.32 2.98
CA PRO A 29 12.78 0.22 3.84
C PRO A 29 12.22 0.41 5.25
N PRO A 30 12.10 -0.68 6.03
CA PRO A 30 11.78 -0.57 7.44
C PRO A 30 12.74 0.43 8.11
N SER A 31 12.22 1.28 8.98
CA SER A 31 13.04 2.13 9.83
C SER A 31 13.02 1.61 11.27
N PHE A 32 14.07 1.94 12.01
CA PHE A 32 14.10 1.70 13.44
C PHE A 32 13.07 2.58 14.13
N ALA A 33 12.20 1.97 14.96
CA ALA A 33 11.07 2.67 15.58
C ALA A 33 11.45 3.53 16.81
N GLY A 34 12.74 3.63 17.17
CA GLY A 34 13.27 4.54 18.20
C GLY A 34 13.16 4.02 19.64
N ASP A 35 14.02 4.58 20.51
CA ASP A 35 14.24 4.25 21.94
C ASP A 35 13.05 4.47 22.89
N SER A 36 11.89 4.93 22.40
CA SER A 36 10.74 5.32 23.22
C SER A 36 9.68 4.23 23.37
N SER A 37 10.04 2.94 23.18
CA SER A 37 9.13 1.82 23.39
C SER A 37 9.41 1.15 24.74
N PRO A 38 8.46 1.16 25.71
CA PRO A 38 8.67 0.56 27.04
C PRO A 38 8.81 -0.98 27.07
N ARG A 39 9.03 -1.63 25.92
CA ARG A 39 9.25 -3.07 25.80
C ARG A 39 10.23 -3.37 24.66
N GLU A 40 11.17 -4.27 24.92
CA GLU A 40 12.29 -4.80 24.09
C GLU A 40 11.96 -5.27 22.65
N THR A 41 10.80 -4.98 22.09
CA THR A 41 10.43 -5.33 20.71
C THR A 41 10.77 -4.19 19.74
N HIS A 42 12.05 -3.85 19.64
CA HIS A 42 12.57 -2.97 18.58
C HIS A 42 12.63 -3.71 17.24
N HIS A 43 11.45 -4.05 16.72
CA HIS A 43 11.35 -4.59 15.38
C HIS A 43 11.42 -3.44 14.39
N TRP A 44 12.33 -3.56 13.42
CA TRP A 44 12.31 -2.80 12.19
C TRP A 44 10.93 -2.91 11.56
N ARG A 45 10.25 -1.78 11.32
CA ARG A 45 8.91 -1.79 10.73
C ARG A 45 8.81 -0.82 9.57
N PHE A 46 8.04 -1.22 8.57
CA PHE A 46 7.58 -0.32 7.53
C PHE A 46 6.64 0.74 8.11
N PRO A 47 6.66 1.99 7.62
CA PRO A 47 5.73 3.03 8.05
C PRO A 47 4.27 2.58 7.93
N MET A 48 3.48 2.78 8.99
CA MET A 48 2.04 2.52 8.97
C MET A 48 1.30 3.74 8.44
N VAL A 49 0.38 3.53 7.50
CA VAL A 49 -0.42 4.58 6.84
C VAL A 49 -1.88 4.13 6.77
N SER A 50 -2.81 5.09 6.67
CA SER A 50 -4.22 4.81 6.42
C SER A 50 -4.43 4.30 4.99
N SER A 51 -5.38 3.38 4.80
CA SER A 51 -5.80 2.88 3.48
C SER A 51 -6.31 3.99 2.56
N HIS A 52 -6.90 5.06 3.13
CA HIS A 52 -7.42 6.22 2.40
C HIS A 52 -6.40 7.35 2.24
N ALA A 53 -5.17 7.21 2.75
CA ALA A 53 -4.15 8.25 2.64
C ALA A 53 -3.60 8.35 1.21
N TRP A 54 -2.95 9.47 0.90
CA TRP A 54 -2.18 9.67 -0.33
C TRP A 54 -0.90 10.43 -0.03
N CYS A 55 0.24 9.86 -0.41
CA CYS A 55 1.57 10.43 -0.13
C CYS A 55 2.19 11.19 -1.31
N GLY A 56 1.45 11.41 -2.40
CA GLY A 56 1.94 12.02 -3.64
C GLY A 56 2.60 11.03 -4.62
N GLU A 57 3.05 9.87 -4.14
CA GLU A 57 3.88 8.92 -4.88
C GLU A 57 3.14 7.61 -5.17
N PHE A 58 1.88 7.75 -5.57
CA PHE A 58 1.01 6.62 -5.90
C PHE A 58 1.53 5.91 -7.15
N LEU A 59 1.67 4.60 -7.06
CA LEU A 59 1.87 3.74 -8.22
C LEU A 59 0.80 2.64 -8.21
N PRO A 60 0.03 2.49 -9.31
CA PRO A 60 -0.99 1.45 -9.36
C PRO A 60 -0.35 0.07 -9.29
N VAL A 61 -1.11 -0.91 -8.77
CA VAL A 61 -0.77 -2.32 -8.93
C VAL A 61 -0.67 -2.65 -10.43
N TRP A 62 0.28 -3.49 -10.80
CA TRP A 62 0.39 -3.97 -12.18
C TRP A 62 -0.82 -4.82 -12.47
N GLN A 63 -1.83 -4.23 -13.13
CA GLN A 63 -2.85 -5.00 -13.81
C GLN A 63 -2.23 -5.49 -15.10
N ASP A 64 -1.66 -6.69 -15.05
CA ASP A 64 -1.40 -7.46 -16.26
C ASP A 64 -2.68 -7.42 -17.09
N GLN A 65 -2.60 -6.82 -18.26
CA GLN A 65 -3.71 -6.66 -19.17
C GLN A 65 -4.03 -8.04 -19.75
N ILE A 66 -4.68 -8.91 -18.96
CA ILE A 66 -5.30 -10.14 -19.46
C ILE A 66 -6.53 -9.69 -20.25
N SER A 67 -6.25 -9.18 -21.44
CA SER A 67 -7.25 -8.90 -22.46
C SER A 67 -7.87 -10.26 -22.82
N SER A 68 -9.03 -10.51 -22.25
CA SER A 68 -9.88 -11.64 -22.59
C SER A 68 -10.34 -11.46 -24.03
N ILE A 69 -9.52 -11.91 -24.98
CA ILE A 69 -10.03 -12.31 -26.29
C ILE A 69 -10.67 -13.67 -26.12
N GLY A 70 -11.96 -13.65 -25.78
CA GLY A 70 -12.83 -14.79 -25.97
C GLY A 70 -12.85 -15.14 -27.45
N ALA A 71 -12.09 -16.16 -27.83
CA ALA A 71 -12.20 -16.80 -29.13
C ALA A 71 -13.19 -17.96 -28.99
N THR A 72 -14.43 -17.73 -29.40
CA THR A 72 -15.38 -18.80 -29.73
C THR A 72 -14.99 -19.34 -31.10
N ILE A 73 -14.66 -20.63 -31.20
CA ILE A 73 -14.84 -21.45 -32.40
C ILE A 73 -15.38 -22.81 -31.95
#